data_AF-A0A800FAP1-F1
#
_entry.id   AF-A0A800FAP1-F1
#
_cell.length_a   1.000
_cell.length_b   1.000
_cell.length_c   1.000
_cell.angle_alpha   90.00
_cell.angle_beta   90.00
_cell.angle_gamma   90.00
#
_symmetry.space_group_name_H-M   'P 1'
#
loop_
_entity.id
_entity.type
_entity.pdbx_description
1 polymer ?
#
loop_
_entity_poly.entity_id
_entity_poly.type
_entity_poly.pdbx_seq_one_letter_code
_entity_poly.pdbx_strand_id
1 'polypeptide(L)'
;MSSASMRYTVLPIATLAFTLTWSACTIGDRVGGIAGAAAEADIISGIVEGRDGPEAGVWIIAETDDLETGFTKIVVSDDDGRFVLPELPDASYQVWVRGYGLADSEPLAAAPGDDLVLAAAYPETPQEEAQVYPASYWYSLMELPPASDFPGTGPTGNGISPTVRSQAAWIDDLKQGCQLCHQLGNQITRETTHLQGRFASTEEAWAHRMNFGQRGPRMGMQLASMGAERALPQFADWTERILAGEVPPQPPRPHDRERNVVLTLWDWGDGTSYVHDEVASDKRDPSVNAGGDVYGVSMSDDQLLIVDPETHAARDVRVPVWDPDTESYFPTTPGFEPSAFWGDEIVLNGPANVHNPMMDQAGRVWLTSRIRNSANNPDWCREGSSNPYAKYAPINFSGRQASVFHPDTEEFTLVDTCFGTHHLQFGEDSDNTLYFSGDSRVIGWLNTNVLLGGPPAPLVEMVRDQAPARLTDRAQAAQGWCPTVIDTNGDGRITKPWNAGRGLMDPNLDTQLTG
;
A
#
# COMPACT_ATOMS: atom_id res chain seq x y z
N MET A 1 17.59 -34.03 113.11
CA MET A 1 17.79 -32.57 113.15
C MET A 1 17.79 -32.04 111.73
N SER A 2 17.06 -30.95 111.50
CA SER A 2 17.36 -29.88 110.53
C SER A 2 17.07 -30.08 109.03
N SER A 3 16.44 -29.03 108.48
CA SER A 3 16.69 -28.33 107.21
C SER A 3 17.02 -29.10 105.92
N ALA A 4 16.50 -28.48 104.84
CA ALA A 4 16.95 -28.51 103.45
C ALA A 4 16.38 -29.62 102.54
N SER A 5 15.50 -29.15 101.65
CA SER A 5 15.48 -29.41 100.21
C SER A 5 16.11 -30.70 99.69
N MET A 6 15.27 -31.65 99.29
CA MET A 6 15.48 -32.46 98.09
C MET A 6 14.14 -33.14 97.76
N ARG A 7 13.64 -32.97 96.54
CA ARG A 7 12.61 -33.88 96.02
C ARG A 7 13.02 -34.36 94.64
N TYR A 8 12.86 -35.67 94.53
CA TYR A 8 13.44 -36.57 93.56
C TYR A 8 12.60 -36.63 92.28
N THR A 9 13.34 -36.68 91.18
CA THR A 9 13.25 -37.58 90.02
C THR A 9 12.23 -38.73 90.11
N VAL A 10 11.45 -38.94 89.03
CA VAL A 10 11.47 -40.12 88.14
C VAL A 10 10.71 -39.77 86.84
N LEU A 11 11.31 -40.10 85.69
CA LEU A 11 10.82 -39.95 84.30
C LEU A 11 9.76 -41.03 83.96
N PRO A 12 8.87 -40.86 82.95
CA PRO A 12 9.23 -41.35 81.60
C PRO A 12 8.56 -40.66 80.38
N ILE A 13 9.26 -40.79 79.24
CA ILE A 13 8.83 -40.92 77.83
C ILE A 13 7.88 -39.83 77.26
N ALA A 14 8.47 -38.98 76.40
CA ALA A 14 7.76 -38.01 75.56
C ALA A 14 7.65 -38.52 74.12
N THR A 15 6.45 -38.41 73.55
CA THR A 15 6.20 -38.52 72.10
C THR A 15 5.51 -37.22 71.68
N LEU A 16 6.15 -36.50 70.75
CA LEU A 16 5.73 -35.18 70.24
C LEU A 16 4.43 -35.27 69.42
N ALA A 17 3.47 -34.39 69.74
CA ALA A 17 2.40 -33.96 68.84
C ALA A 17 2.45 -32.42 68.76
N PHE A 18 2.65 -31.88 67.56
CA PHE A 18 2.63 -30.43 67.31
C PHE A 18 1.20 -30.00 66.97
N THR A 19 0.60 -29.21 67.85
CA THR A 19 -0.64 -28.46 67.61
C THR A 19 -0.30 -27.06 67.08
N LEU A 20 -0.78 -26.71 65.89
CA LEU A 20 -0.77 -25.34 65.39
C LEU A 20 -2.09 -24.66 65.78
N THR A 21 -2.01 -23.60 66.58
CA THR A 21 -3.12 -22.68 66.84
C THR A 21 -2.75 -21.25 66.41
N TRP A 22 -3.75 -20.59 65.84
CA TRP A 22 -3.76 -19.27 65.21
C TRP A 22 -3.21 -18.10 66.05
N SER A 23 -2.63 -17.11 65.35
CA SER A 23 -2.84 -15.69 65.65
C SER A 23 -2.65 -14.85 64.38
N ALA A 24 -3.57 -13.90 64.21
CA ALA A 24 -3.76 -13.06 63.03
C ALA A 24 -2.61 -12.05 62.82
N CYS A 25 -2.25 -11.86 61.55
CA CYS A 25 -1.66 -10.61 61.06
C CYS A 25 -2.22 -10.34 59.66
N THR A 26 -2.92 -9.23 59.53
CA THR A 26 -3.45 -8.68 58.28
C THR A 26 -2.31 -8.32 57.32
N ILE A 27 -2.29 -9.00 56.17
CA ILE A 27 -1.64 -8.56 54.94
C ILE A 27 -2.83 -8.05 54.09
N GLY A 28 -3.04 -6.76 53.84
CA GLY A 28 -2.05 -5.76 53.46
C GLY A 28 -1.94 -5.78 51.94
N ASP A 29 -2.98 -5.24 51.28
CA ASP A 29 -3.18 -5.05 49.86
C ASP A 29 -1.89 -4.85 49.05
N ARG A 30 -1.53 -5.86 48.24
CA ARG A 30 -0.62 -5.73 47.09
C ARG A 30 -1.02 -6.71 45.97
N VAL A 31 -2.23 -6.52 45.46
CA VAL A 31 -2.59 -6.80 44.06
C VAL A 31 -3.51 -5.66 43.62
N GLY A 32 -2.95 -4.47 43.41
CA GLY A 32 -3.59 -3.46 42.56
C GLY A 32 -3.28 -3.88 41.12
N GLY A 33 -4.23 -4.25 40.28
CA GLY A 33 -5.57 -3.70 40.19
C GLY A 33 -5.53 -2.31 39.55
N ILE A 34 -4.80 -2.18 38.43
CA ILE A 34 -4.82 -1.01 37.55
C ILE A 34 -4.68 -1.48 36.09
N ALA A 35 -5.61 -2.31 35.61
CA ALA A 35 -5.76 -2.64 34.17
C ALA A 35 -7.12 -3.30 33.83
N GLY A 36 -8.13 -3.25 34.72
CA GLY A 36 -9.37 -4.01 34.54
C GLY A 36 -10.60 -3.18 34.15
N ALA A 37 -10.81 -2.02 34.79
CA ALA A 37 -12.07 -1.28 34.62
C ALA A 37 -12.07 -0.27 33.45
N ALA A 38 -10.90 0.25 33.05
CA ALA A 38 -10.77 1.09 31.86
C ALA A 38 -10.62 0.23 30.59
N ALA A 39 -9.95 -0.93 30.71
CA ALA A 39 -9.81 -1.89 29.62
C ALA A 39 -11.13 -2.60 29.25
N GLU A 40 -12.15 -2.58 30.11
CA GLU A 40 -13.49 -3.07 29.77
C GLU A 40 -14.36 -2.01 29.07
N ALA A 41 -14.01 -0.72 29.16
CA ALA A 41 -14.82 0.36 28.59
C ALA A 41 -14.57 0.58 27.09
N ASP A 42 -13.42 0.16 26.57
CA ASP A 42 -12.99 0.42 25.18
C ASP A 42 -12.95 -0.87 24.35
N ILE A 43 -13.73 -1.89 24.74
CA ILE A 43 -13.74 -3.21 24.07
C ILE A 43 -15.16 -3.67 23.75
N ILE A 44 -15.30 -4.47 22.71
CA ILE A 44 -16.48 -5.33 22.53
C ILE A 44 -16.00 -6.77 22.63
N SER A 45 -16.61 -7.58 23.49
CA SER A 45 -16.30 -9.01 23.62
C SER A 45 -17.47 -9.87 23.17
N GLY A 46 -17.23 -11.18 23.06
CA GLY A 46 -18.31 -12.10 22.82
C GLY A 46 -17.87 -13.48 22.39
N ILE A 47 -18.85 -14.23 21.90
CA ILE A 47 -18.68 -15.55 21.29
C ILE A 47 -19.40 -15.61 19.95
N VAL A 48 -18.81 -16.33 19.00
CA VAL A 48 -19.46 -16.70 17.75
C VAL A 48 -19.99 -18.13 17.88
N GLU A 49 -21.29 -18.30 17.67
CA GLU A 49 -21.96 -19.60 17.63
C GLU A 49 -22.17 -20.05 16.17
N GLY A 50 -21.69 -21.25 15.89
CA GLY A 50 -21.95 -22.00 14.68
C GLY A 50 -23.03 -23.07 14.88
N ARG A 51 -23.33 -23.82 13.82
CA ARG A 51 -24.35 -24.89 13.84
C ARG A 51 -23.96 -26.07 14.74
N ASP A 52 -22.66 -26.30 14.90
CA ASP A 52 -22.07 -27.47 15.56
C ASP A 52 -21.43 -27.10 16.92
N GLY A 53 -21.65 -25.88 17.42
CA GLY A 53 -20.99 -25.32 18.60
C GLY A 53 -20.27 -24.01 18.28
N PRO A 54 -19.30 -23.58 19.11
CA PRO A 54 -18.55 -22.36 18.86
C PRO A 54 -17.83 -22.35 17.50
N GLU A 55 -17.85 -21.22 16.80
CA GLU A 55 -17.27 -21.07 15.46
C GLU A 55 -15.86 -20.45 15.54
N ALA A 56 -14.84 -21.25 15.27
CA ALA A 56 -13.44 -20.85 15.36
C ALA A 56 -12.87 -20.32 14.04
N GLY A 57 -11.90 -19.40 14.13
CA GLY A 57 -11.15 -18.92 12.99
C GLY A 57 -11.97 -18.10 11.99
N VAL A 58 -13.00 -17.40 12.46
CA VAL A 58 -13.78 -16.46 11.65
C VAL A 58 -13.47 -15.03 12.05
N TRP A 59 -13.59 -14.09 11.11
CA TRP A 59 -13.37 -12.68 11.36
C TRP A 59 -14.61 -12.05 11.98
N ILE A 60 -14.41 -11.32 13.08
CA ILE A 60 -15.41 -10.42 13.64
C ILE A 60 -15.02 -9.02 13.21
N ILE A 61 -15.94 -8.35 12.54
CA ILE A 61 -15.72 -7.06 11.88
C ILE A 61 -16.66 -6.06 12.55
N ALA A 62 -16.10 -4.99 13.10
CA ALA A 62 -16.83 -3.86 13.66
C ALA A 62 -16.58 -2.62 12.81
N GLU A 63 -17.65 -2.03 12.26
CA GLU A 63 -17.58 -0.88 11.35
C GLU A 63 -18.36 0.30 11.93
N THR A 64 -17.85 1.52 11.73
CA THR A 64 -18.53 2.75 12.11
C THR A 64 -18.22 3.90 11.14
N ASP A 65 -19.23 4.73 10.91
CA ASP A 65 -19.13 6.01 10.20
C ASP A 65 -19.31 7.21 11.17
N ASP A 66 -19.33 6.97 12.49
CA ASP A 66 -19.51 8.01 13.50
C ASP A 66 -18.25 8.87 13.72
N LEU A 67 -17.10 8.44 13.18
CA LEU A 67 -15.80 9.12 13.28
C LEU A 67 -15.56 10.02 12.06
N GLU A 68 -14.47 10.80 12.08
CA GLU A 68 -14.14 11.70 10.96
C GLU A 68 -13.68 10.96 9.70
N THR A 69 -13.46 9.65 9.80
CA THR A 69 -13.30 8.74 8.65
C THR A 69 -13.97 7.40 8.93
N GLY A 70 -14.31 6.67 7.87
CA GLY A 70 -14.78 5.30 7.96
C GLY A 70 -13.76 4.46 8.72
N PHE A 71 -14.23 3.72 9.73
CA PHE A 71 -13.37 2.96 10.63
C PHE A 71 -13.84 1.50 10.70
N THR A 72 -12.89 0.58 10.59
CA THR A 72 -13.13 -0.85 10.76
C THR A 72 -12.12 -1.47 11.71
N LYS A 73 -12.60 -2.23 12.70
CA LYS A 73 -11.78 -3.12 13.53
C LYS A 73 -12.08 -4.57 13.20
N ILE A 74 -11.04 -5.38 12.97
CA ILE A 74 -11.17 -6.80 12.65
C ILE A 74 -10.33 -7.64 13.60
N VAL A 75 -10.95 -8.67 14.18
CA VAL A 75 -10.30 -9.70 14.99
C VAL A 75 -10.75 -11.08 14.55
N VAL A 76 -10.15 -12.13 15.12
CA VAL A 76 -10.48 -13.52 14.78
C VAL A 76 -10.89 -14.30 16.03
N SER A 77 -11.93 -15.12 15.91
CA SER A 77 -12.38 -15.99 17.00
C SER A 77 -11.38 -17.12 17.33
N ASP A 78 -11.26 -17.46 18.62
CA ASP A 78 -10.45 -18.57 19.11
C ASP A 78 -11.14 -19.95 18.94
N ASP A 79 -10.53 -21.02 19.49
CA ASP A 79 -11.09 -22.39 19.41
C ASP A 79 -12.43 -22.56 20.13
N ASP A 80 -12.70 -21.70 21.12
CA ASP A 80 -13.97 -21.65 21.86
C ASP A 80 -14.92 -20.60 21.23
N GLY A 81 -14.63 -20.10 20.03
CA GLY A 81 -15.41 -19.10 19.31
C GLY A 81 -15.36 -17.69 19.94
N ARG A 82 -14.51 -17.46 20.95
CA ARG A 82 -14.46 -16.20 21.68
C ARG A 82 -13.67 -15.15 20.91
N PHE A 83 -14.04 -13.89 21.08
CA PHE A 83 -13.33 -12.76 20.50
C PHE A 83 -13.32 -11.56 21.44
N VAL A 84 -12.36 -10.65 21.21
CA VAL A 84 -12.31 -9.32 21.81
C VAL A 84 -11.89 -8.36 20.71
N LEU A 85 -12.69 -7.34 20.44
CA LEU A 85 -12.35 -6.16 19.64
C LEU A 85 -11.76 -5.11 20.59
N PRO A 86 -10.44 -4.88 20.59
CA PRO A 86 -9.81 -3.99 21.55
C PRO A 86 -9.71 -2.55 21.04
N GLU A 87 -9.49 -1.60 21.96
CA GLU A 87 -9.11 -0.21 21.64
C GLU A 87 -10.09 0.42 20.64
N LEU A 88 -11.38 0.31 20.95
CA LEU A 88 -12.46 0.91 20.17
C LEU A 88 -12.73 2.32 20.67
N PRO A 89 -12.77 3.33 19.79
CA PRO A 89 -13.32 4.64 20.08
C PRO A 89 -14.75 4.57 20.66
N ASP A 90 -15.12 5.59 21.43
CA ASP A 90 -16.50 5.78 21.90
C ASP A 90 -17.41 6.17 20.72
N ALA A 91 -17.98 5.15 20.06
CA ALA A 91 -18.82 5.25 18.88
C ALA A 91 -19.82 4.09 18.82
N SER A 92 -20.81 4.18 17.92
CA SER A 92 -21.71 3.07 17.62
C SER A 92 -21.12 2.22 16.50
N TYR A 93 -21.19 0.91 16.63
CA TYR A 93 -20.66 -0.04 15.65
C TYR A 93 -21.74 -0.94 15.08
N GLN A 94 -21.55 -1.34 13.83
CA GLN A 94 -22.15 -2.55 13.27
C GLN A 94 -21.15 -3.69 13.35
N VAL A 95 -21.50 -4.74 14.09
CA VAL A 95 -20.62 -5.90 14.33
C VAL A 95 -21.18 -7.14 13.66
N TRP A 96 -20.38 -7.79 12.83
CA TRP A 96 -20.77 -8.95 12.04
C TRP A 96 -19.62 -9.94 11.84
N VAL A 97 -19.94 -11.12 11.32
CA VAL A 97 -19.02 -12.24 11.15
C VAL A 97 -18.80 -12.54 9.67
N ARG A 98 -17.54 -12.73 9.28
CA ARG A 98 -17.12 -13.27 7.99
C ARG A 98 -16.26 -14.51 8.19
N GLY A 99 -16.37 -15.50 7.32
CA GLY A 99 -15.46 -16.64 7.32
C GLY A 99 -15.47 -17.38 6.00
N TYR A 100 -14.33 -17.93 5.58
CA TYR A 100 -14.30 -18.75 4.38
C TYR A 100 -15.18 -19.99 4.57
N GLY A 101 -16.09 -20.27 3.64
CA GLY A 101 -17.09 -21.33 3.76
C GLY A 101 -18.38 -20.86 4.44
N LEU A 102 -18.52 -19.55 4.72
CA LEU A 102 -19.70 -18.93 5.31
C LEU A 102 -20.15 -17.76 4.42
N ALA A 103 -21.39 -17.34 4.63
CA ALA A 103 -21.86 -16.04 4.21
C ALA A 103 -21.53 -15.01 5.30
N ASP A 104 -21.53 -13.73 4.92
CA ASP A 104 -21.50 -12.66 5.92
C ASP A 104 -22.77 -12.72 6.78
N SER A 105 -22.61 -12.59 8.10
CA SER A 105 -23.77 -12.57 9.01
C SER A 105 -24.52 -11.24 8.94
N GLU A 106 -25.77 -11.23 9.39
CA GLU A 106 -26.49 -9.99 9.65
C GLU A 106 -25.74 -9.14 10.70
N PRO A 107 -25.51 -7.84 10.46
CA PRO A 107 -24.87 -6.98 11.45
C PRO A 107 -25.73 -6.69 12.67
N LEU A 108 -25.07 -6.64 13.84
CA LEU A 108 -25.66 -6.22 15.10
C LEU A 108 -25.11 -4.86 15.53
N ALA A 109 -25.99 -3.97 15.95
CA ALA A 109 -25.59 -2.73 16.60
C ALA A 109 -24.96 -3.03 17.97
N ALA A 110 -23.79 -2.45 18.23
CA ALA A 110 -23.07 -2.59 19.49
C ALA A 110 -22.26 -1.32 19.82
N ALA A 111 -21.82 -1.20 21.07
CA ALA A 111 -20.93 -0.15 21.55
C ALA A 111 -19.87 -0.74 22.50
N PRO A 112 -18.75 -0.04 22.74
CA PRO A 112 -17.78 -0.47 23.74
C PRO A 112 -18.42 -0.76 25.10
N GLY A 113 -18.03 -1.87 25.72
CA GLY A 113 -18.61 -2.45 26.93
C GLY A 113 -19.64 -3.56 26.67
N ASP A 114 -20.09 -3.76 25.44
CA ASP A 114 -21.04 -4.83 25.10
C ASP A 114 -20.37 -6.22 25.04
N ASP A 115 -21.14 -7.23 25.45
CA ASP A 115 -20.82 -8.65 25.28
C ASP A 115 -21.83 -9.31 24.34
N LEU A 116 -21.35 -9.79 23.19
CA LEU A 116 -22.18 -10.22 22.07
C LEU A 116 -22.20 -11.74 21.92
N VAL A 117 -23.35 -12.24 21.45
CA VAL A 117 -23.47 -13.58 20.86
C VAL A 117 -23.77 -13.40 19.38
N LEU A 118 -22.79 -13.69 18.53
CA LEU A 118 -22.89 -13.59 17.09
C LEU A 118 -23.20 -14.96 16.48
N ALA A 119 -24.03 -15.02 15.46
CA ALA A 119 -24.33 -16.26 14.75
C ALA A 119 -23.58 -16.32 13.41
N ALA A 120 -22.88 -17.43 13.15
CA ALA A 120 -22.31 -17.71 11.84
C ALA A 120 -23.43 -17.98 10.81
N ALA A 121 -23.31 -17.41 9.61
CA ALA A 121 -24.27 -17.61 8.52
C ALA A 121 -23.79 -18.71 7.56
N TYR A 122 -24.53 -19.80 7.46
CA TYR A 122 -24.21 -20.92 6.58
C TYR A 122 -25.04 -20.85 5.30
N PRO A 123 -24.41 -20.66 4.12
CA PRO A 123 -25.10 -20.65 2.85
C PRO A 123 -25.53 -22.06 2.40
N GLU A 124 -26.35 -22.14 1.36
CA GLU A 124 -26.87 -23.42 0.83
C GLU A 124 -25.97 -24.01 -0.26
N THR A 125 -25.17 -23.17 -0.92
CA THR A 125 -24.40 -23.56 -2.11
C THR A 125 -22.91 -23.22 -2.01
N PRO A 126 -22.02 -24.01 -2.64
CA PRO A 126 -20.58 -23.67 -2.72
C PRO A 126 -20.31 -22.30 -3.37
N GLN A 127 -21.18 -21.84 -4.27
CA GLN A 127 -21.06 -20.54 -4.93
C GLN A 127 -21.27 -19.38 -3.97
N GLU A 128 -22.20 -19.52 -3.03
CA GLU A 128 -22.44 -18.56 -1.95
C GLU A 128 -21.28 -18.58 -0.95
N GLU A 129 -20.79 -19.77 -0.56
CA GLU A 129 -19.59 -19.92 0.30
C GLU A 129 -18.37 -19.20 -0.27
N ALA A 130 -18.20 -19.26 -1.60
CA ALA A 130 -17.05 -18.71 -2.29
C ALA A 130 -17.09 -17.20 -2.50
N GLN A 131 -18.23 -16.54 -2.26
CA GLN A 131 -18.35 -15.08 -2.50
C GLN A 131 -17.35 -14.27 -1.67
N VAL A 132 -17.04 -14.75 -0.46
CA VAL A 132 -16.08 -14.12 0.46
C VAL A 132 -14.63 -14.57 0.25
N TYR A 133 -14.35 -15.45 -0.73
CA TYR A 133 -12.98 -15.90 -1.00
C TYR A 133 -12.12 -14.78 -1.60
N PRO A 134 -10.81 -14.74 -1.30
CA PRO A 134 -9.91 -13.72 -1.83
C PRO A 134 -9.89 -13.72 -3.35
N ALA A 135 -9.68 -12.54 -3.93
CA ALA A 135 -9.56 -12.38 -5.38
C ALA A 135 -8.51 -13.31 -6.00
N SER A 136 -7.39 -13.54 -5.31
CA SER A 136 -6.33 -14.45 -5.78
C SER A 136 -6.80 -15.90 -5.99
N TYR A 137 -7.79 -16.38 -5.22
CA TYR A 137 -8.36 -17.72 -5.38
C TYR A 137 -9.24 -17.78 -6.63
N TRP A 138 -10.08 -16.79 -6.85
CA TRP A 138 -10.87 -16.68 -8.08
C TRP A 138 -9.98 -16.56 -9.32
N TYR A 139 -8.91 -15.77 -9.22
CA TYR A 139 -7.92 -15.62 -10.27
C TYR A 139 -7.16 -16.91 -10.58
N SER A 140 -7.00 -17.81 -9.59
CA SER A 140 -6.35 -19.11 -9.78
C SER A 140 -7.10 -20.06 -10.73
N LEU A 141 -8.39 -19.81 -11.00
CA LEU A 141 -9.18 -20.58 -11.97
C LEU A 141 -8.83 -20.24 -13.43
N MET A 142 -8.10 -19.15 -13.68
CA MET A 142 -7.78 -18.72 -15.04
C MET A 142 -6.81 -19.69 -15.72
N GLU A 143 -7.24 -20.21 -16.87
CA GLU A 143 -6.38 -21.07 -17.69
C GLU A 143 -5.43 -20.26 -18.58
N LEU A 144 -4.15 -20.56 -18.46
CA LEU A 144 -3.06 -19.93 -19.22
C LEU A 144 -2.81 -20.68 -20.54
N PRO A 145 -2.33 -20.02 -21.62
CA PRO A 145 -1.91 -20.74 -22.81
C PRO A 145 -0.83 -21.77 -22.45
N PRO A 146 -0.90 -23.03 -22.93
CA PRO A 146 0.10 -24.04 -22.63
C PRO A 146 1.47 -23.65 -23.19
N ALA A 147 2.54 -24.15 -22.57
CA ALA A 147 3.92 -23.85 -22.99
C ALA A 147 4.20 -24.23 -24.46
N SER A 148 3.48 -25.20 -25.02
CA SER A 148 3.55 -25.61 -26.43
C SER A 148 3.07 -24.56 -27.42
N ASP A 149 2.31 -23.55 -26.97
CA ASP A 149 1.83 -22.47 -27.83
C ASP A 149 2.92 -21.44 -28.11
N PHE A 150 4.10 -21.52 -27.49
CA PHE A 150 5.14 -20.50 -27.62
C PHE A 150 6.30 -20.95 -28.53
N PRO A 151 6.94 -20.02 -29.27
CA PRO A 151 6.72 -18.56 -29.27
C PRO A 151 5.43 -18.13 -29.99
N GLY A 152 4.95 -16.91 -29.69
CA GLY A 152 3.79 -16.35 -30.38
C GLY A 152 3.96 -16.29 -31.90
N THR A 153 2.86 -16.48 -32.62
CA THR A 153 2.84 -16.52 -34.10
C THR A 153 1.92 -15.45 -34.71
N GLY A 154 1.35 -14.57 -33.87
CA GLY A 154 0.55 -13.41 -34.25
C GLY A 154 -0.93 -13.72 -34.46
N PRO A 155 -1.73 -12.68 -34.80
CA PRO A 155 -3.19 -12.76 -34.92
C PRO A 155 -3.70 -13.84 -35.87
N THR A 156 -2.98 -14.10 -36.96
CA THR A 156 -3.36 -15.13 -37.96
C THR A 156 -2.84 -16.53 -37.62
N GLY A 157 -2.09 -16.68 -36.53
CA GLY A 157 -1.55 -17.94 -36.03
C GLY A 157 -2.28 -18.39 -34.77
N ASN A 158 -1.55 -18.45 -33.66
CA ASN A 158 -2.06 -18.80 -32.33
C ASN A 158 -2.64 -17.61 -31.53
N GLY A 159 -2.71 -16.42 -32.14
CA GLY A 159 -3.24 -15.21 -31.49
C GLY A 159 -2.31 -14.59 -30.44
N ILE A 160 -1.14 -15.17 -30.18
CA ILE A 160 -0.14 -14.64 -29.23
C ILE A 160 0.81 -13.72 -29.99
N SER A 161 1.13 -12.57 -29.39
CA SER A 161 2.08 -11.60 -29.95
C SER A 161 3.43 -12.25 -30.27
N PRO A 162 4.01 -12.06 -31.48
CA PRO A 162 5.30 -12.65 -31.85
C PRO A 162 6.49 -12.20 -30.98
N THR A 163 6.31 -11.13 -30.19
CA THR A 163 7.31 -10.65 -29.23
C THR A 163 7.34 -11.48 -27.95
N VAL A 164 6.24 -12.17 -27.62
CA VAL A 164 6.13 -13.04 -26.46
C VAL A 164 6.70 -14.41 -26.80
N ARG A 165 7.88 -14.72 -26.26
CA ARG A 165 8.67 -15.90 -26.63
C ARG A 165 8.44 -17.14 -25.77
N SER A 166 7.79 -17.00 -24.62
CA SER A 166 7.58 -18.10 -23.67
C SER A 166 6.31 -17.88 -22.87
N GLN A 167 5.78 -18.97 -22.28
CA GLN A 167 4.66 -18.90 -21.34
C GLN A 167 4.97 -18.02 -20.13
N ALA A 168 6.20 -18.07 -19.62
CA ALA A 168 6.62 -17.22 -18.51
C ALA A 168 6.54 -15.72 -18.84
N ALA A 169 6.89 -15.33 -20.07
CA ALA A 169 6.75 -13.94 -20.53
C ALA A 169 5.28 -13.52 -20.64
N TRP A 170 4.40 -14.41 -21.11
CA TRP A 170 2.96 -14.13 -21.15
C TRP A 170 2.35 -13.99 -19.74
N ILE A 171 2.78 -14.82 -18.79
CA ILE A 171 2.39 -14.72 -17.37
C ILE A 171 2.90 -13.42 -16.77
N ASP A 172 4.14 -13.02 -17.08
CA ASP A 172 4.71 -11.76 -16.62
C ASP A 172 3.90 -10.58 -17.15
N ASP A 173 3.53 -10.57 -18.43
CA ASP A 173 2.66 -9.53 -18.99
C ASP A 173 1.29 -9.48 -18.30
N LEU A 174 0.71 -10.62 -17.92
CA LEU A 174 -0.54 -10.66 -17.18
C LEU A 174 -0.38 -10.09 -15.76
N LYS A 175 0.72 -10.42 -15.07
CA LYS A 175 0.99 -9.97 -13.69
C LYS A 175 1.41 -8.50 -13.65
N GLN A 176 2.42 -8.13 -14.40
CA GLN A 176 2.97 -6.77 -14.42
C GLN A 176 2.12 -5.81 -15.25
N GLY A 177 1.47 -6.29 -16.31
CA GLY A 177 0.67 -5.47 -17.20
C GLY A 177 -0.78 -5.26 -16.73
N CYS A 178 -1.37 -6.23 -16.03
CA CYS A 178 -2.75 -6.14 -15.55
C CYS A 178 -2.82 -6.13 -14.02
N GLN A 179 -2.29 -7.16 -13.35
CA GLN A 179 -2.46 -7.34 -11.89
C GLN A 179 -1.80 -6.22 -11.07
N LEU A 180 -0.73 -5.59 -11.59
CA LEU A 180 -0.05 -4.46 -10.95
C LEU A 180 -1.01 -3.30 -10.63
N CYS A 181 -1.96 -3.00 -11.51
CA CYS A 181 -2.91 -1.89 -11.35
C CYS A 181 -4.33 -2.35 -10.99
N HIS A 182 -4.65 -3.63 -11.20
CA HIS A 182 -5.99 -4.16 -11.08
C HIS A 182 -6.00 -5.43 -10.24
N GLN A 183 -6.83 -5.45 -9.19
CA GLN A 183 -7.06 -6.69 -8.44
C GLN A 183 -7.90 -7.67 -9.26
N LEU A 184 -7.23 -8.53 -10.02
CA LEU A 184 -7.87 -9.61 -10.76
C LEU A 184 -8.47 -10.65 -9.81
N GLY A 185 -9.72 -11.04 -10.06
CA GLY A 185 -10.45 -12.04 -9.30
C GLY A 185 -11.42 -11.48 -8.25
N ASN A 186 -11.46 -10.16 -8.05
CA ASN A 186 -12.58 -9.55 -7.35
C ASN A 186 -13.85 -9.67 -8.22
N GLN A 187 -15.04 -9.44 -7.65
CA GLN A 187 -16.30 -9.67 -8.37
C GLN A 187 -16.37 -8.90 -9.70
N ILE A 188 -16.00 -7.61 -9.69
CA ILE A 188 -16.03 -6.76 -10.89
C ILE A 188 -15.07 -7.25 -11.98
N THR A 189 -13.92 -7.83 -11.63
CA THR A 189 -12.95 -8.29 -12.63
C THR A 189 -13.18 -9.73 -13.08
N ARG A 190 -13.75 -10.61 -12.23
CA ARG A 190 -14.02 -12.02 -12.59
C ARG A 190 -15.35 -12.23 -13.32
N GLU A 191 -16.33 -11.36 -13.08
CA GLU A 191 -17.67 -11.42 -13.70
C GLU A 191 -17.94 -10.20 -14.59
N THR A 192 -18.95 -10.29 -15.46
CA THR A 192 -19.41 -9.19 -16.34
C THR A 192 -20.84 -8.73 -16.04
N THR A 193 -21.38 -9.09 -14.87
CA THR A 193 -22.77 -8.82 -14.45
C THR A 193 -23.13 -7.32 -14.46
N HIS A 194 -22.21 -6.43 -14.05
CA HIS A 194 -22.39 -4.98 -14.14
C HIS A 194 -22.44 -4.41 -15.57
N LEU A 195 -22.07 -5.22 -16.58
CA LEU A 195 -22.14 -4.91 -18.01
C LEU A 195 -23.24 -5.71 -18.72
N GLN A 196 -24.06 -6.47 -17.98
CA GLN A 196 -25.03 -7.39 -18.55
C GLN A 196 -25.99 -6.68 -19.50
N GLY A 197 -26.20 -7.26 -20.68
CA GLY A 197 -27.08 -6.73 -21.72
C GLY A 197 -26.51 -5.57 -22.54
N ARG A 198 -25.29 -5.09 -22.25
CA ARG A 198 -24.62 -4.05 -23.05
C ARG A 198 -23.91 -4.61 -24.30
N PHE A 199 -23.49 -5.88 -24.24
CA PHE A 199 -22.69 -6.54 -25.28
C PHE A 199 -23.28 -7.91 -25.62
N ALA A 200 -22.99 -8.43 -26.81
CA ALA A 200 -23.56 -9.68 -27.32
C ALA A 200 -22.88 -10.93 -26.74
N SER A 201 -21.65 -10.82 -26.24
CA SER A 201 -20.91 -11.93 -25.62
C SER A 201 -19.99 -11.46 -24.49
N THR A 202 -19.51 -12.41 -23.67
CA THR A 202 -18.51 -12.16 -22.63
C THR A 202 -17.18 -11.69 -23.22
N GLU A 203 -16.79 -12.23 -24.38
CA GLU A 203 -15.59 -11.81 -25.10
C GLU A 203 -15.68 -10.34 -25.57
N GLU A 204 -16.84 -9.94 -26.12
CA GLU A 204 -17.09 -8.54 -26.49
C GLU A 204 -17.06 -7.63 -25.24
N ALA A 205 -17.66 -8.07 -24.13
CA ALA A 205 -17.61 -7.34 -22.88
C ALA A 205 -16.17 -7.13 -22.38
N TRP A 206 -15.30 -8.14 -22.51
CA TRP A 206 -13.88 -8.00 -22.17
C TRP A 206 -13.13 -7.06 -23.11
N ALA A 207 -13.40 -7.11 -24.41
CA ALA A 207 -12.78 -6.23 -25.40
C ALA A 207 -13.07 -4.74 -25.11
N HIS A 208 -14.33 -4.44 -24.76
CA HIS A 208 -14.77 -3.12 -24.36
C HIS A 208 -14.25 -2.71 -22.97
N ARG A 209 -14.28 -3.63 -21.99
CA ARG A 209 -13.73 -3.39 -20.64
C ARG A 209 -12.28 -2.89 -20.67
N MET A 210 -11.45 -3.48 -21.53
CA MET A 210 -10.04 -3.09 -21.67
C MET A 210 -9.84 -1.73 -22.34
N ASN A 211 -10.91 -1.05 -22.76
CA ASN A 211 -10.87 0.27 -23.38
C ASN A 211 -11.67 1.34 -22.62
N PHE A 212 -12.33 1.01 -21.50
CA PHE A 212 -13.10 1.97 -20.71
C PHE A 212 -12.24 3.08 -20.08
N GLY A 213 -12.81 4.29 -20.09
CA GLY A 213 -12.32 5.47 -19.38
C GLY A 213 -11.01 6.05 -19.92
N GLN A 214 -10.49 7.06 -19.22
CA GLN A 214 -9.27 7.81 -19.61
C GLN A 214 -8.01 6.93 -19.76
N ARG A 215 -7.96 5.77 -19.10
CA ARG A 215 -6.84 4.80 -19.18
C ARG A 215 -7.03 3.73 -20.25
N GLY A 216 -8.22 3.62 -20.84
CA GLY A 216 -8.60 2.62 -21.85
C GLY A 216 -7.56 2.38 -22.94
N PRO A 217 -7.12 3.41 -23.69
CA PRO A 217 -6.12 3.24 -24.75
C PRO A 217 -4.81 2.59 -24.27
N ARG A 218 -4.37 2.84 -23.03
CA ARG A 218 -3.17 2.20 -22.45
C ARG A 218 -3.43 0.73 -22.13
N MET A 219 -4.57 0.40 -21.55
CA MET A 219 -4.98 -0.98 -21.27
C MET A 219 -5.14 -1.79 -22.58
N GLY A 220 -5.74 -1.20 -23.61
CA GLY A 220 -5.84 -1.81 -24.95
C GLY A 220 -4.49 -2.10 -25.60
N MET A 221 -3.50 -1.20 -25.45
CA MET A 221 -2.13 -1.45 -25.91
C MET A 221 -1.46 -2.61 -25.16
N GLN A 222 -1.67 -2.71 -23.84
CA GLN A 222 -1.15 -3.83 -23.04
C GLN A 222 -1.78 -5.17 -23.44
N LEU A 223 -3.09 -5.19 -23.69
CA LEU A 223 -3.76 -6.38 -24.22
C LEU A 223 -3.18 -6.79 -25.59
N ALA A 224 -2.95 -5.82 -26.47
CA ALA A 224 -2.37 -6.06 -27.79
C ALA A 224 -0.92 -6.59 -27.71
N SER A 225 -0.12 -6.15 -26.74
CA SER A 225 1.27 -6.62 -26.59
C SER A 225 1.36 -8.09 -26.20
N MET A 226 0.35 -8.62 -25.50
CA MET A 226 0.22 -10.05 -25.16
C MET A 226 -0.30 -10.89 -26.34
N GLY A 227 -1.16 -10.29 -27.17
CA GLY A 227 -1.91 -10.97 -28.23
C GLY A 227 -3.39 -11.06 -27.85
N ALA A 228 -4.17 -10.07 -28.31
CA ALA A 228 -5.57 -9.91 -27.93
C ALA A 228 -6.44 -11.09 -28.40
N GLU A 229 -6.16 -11.64 -29.59
CA GLU A 229 -6.88 -12.77 -30.17
C GLU A 229 -6.74 -14.05 -29.34
N ARG A 230 -5.65 -14.19 -28.58
CA ARG A 230 -5.51 -15.30 -27.61
C ARG A 230 -6.10 -14.95 -26.24
N ALA A 231 -5.83 -13.75 -25.74
CA ALA A 231 -6.16 -13.36 -24.37
C ALA A 231 -7.67 -13.17 -24.14
N LEU A 232 -8.39 -12.52 -25.06
CA LEU A 232 -9.82 -12.22 -24.88
C LEU A 232 -10.69 -13.48 -24.71
N PRO A 233 -10.57 -14.52 -25.57
CA PRO A 233 -11.31 -15.76 -25.36
C PRO A 233 -10.99 -16.44 -24.02
N GLN A 234 -9.76 -16.32 -23.51
CA GLN A 234 -9.38 -16.93 -22.23
C GLN A 234 -10.00 -16.20 -21.04
N PHE A 235 -10.04 -14.87 -21.08
CA PHE A 235 -10.73 -14.10 -20.06
C PHE A 235 -12.25 -14.34 -20.10
N ALA A 236 -12.81 -14.48 -21.31
CA ALA A 236 -14.20 -14.85 -21.48
C ALA A 236 -14.52 -16.24 -20.92
N ASP A 237 -13.73 -17.26 -21.26
CA ASP A 237 -13.88 -18.62 -20.73
C ASP A 237 -13.80 -18.66 -19.20
N TRP A 238 -12.82 -17.98 -18.62
CA TRP A 238 -12.68 -17.87 -17.16
C TRP A 238 -13.93 -17.26 -16.51
N THR A 239 -14.44 -16.14 -17.04
CA THR A 239 -15.68 -15.53 -16.56
C THR A 239 -16.89 -16.46 -16.75
N GLU A 240 -17.02 -17.11 -17.90
CA GLU A 240 -18.16 -17.97 -18.22
C GLU A 240 -18.23 -19.21 -17.33
N ARG A 241 -17.08 -19.81 -17.02
CA ARG A 241 -17.01 -20.95 -16.09
C ARG A 241 -17.42 -20.54 -14.67
N ILE A 242 -16.97 -19.38 -14.20
CA ILE A 242 -17.40 -18.81 -12.91
C ILE A 242 -18.91 -18.57 -12.91
N LEU A 243 -19.46 -17.94 -13.96
CA LEU A 243 -20.91 -17.71 -14.09
C LEU A 243 -21.71 -19.02 -14.22
N ALA A 244 -21.10 -20.09 -14.74
CA ALA A 244 -21.67 -21.43 -14.79
C ALA A 244 -21.57 -22.19 -13.45
N GLY A 245 -20.97 -21.59 -12.42
CA GLY A 245 -20.91 -22.10 -11.06
C GLY A 245 -19.59 -22.77 -10.67
N GLU A 246 -18.52 -22.59 -11.44
CA GLU A 246 -17.18 -22.99 -10.99
C GLU A 246 -16.75 -22.13 -9.78
N VAL A 247 -16.18 -22.78 -8.76
CA VAL A 247 -15.67 -22.15 -7.56
C VAL A 247 -14.23 -22.61 -7.29
N PRO A 248 -13.35 -21.75 -6.76
CA PRO A 248 -12.01 -22.16 -6.37
C PRO A 248 -12.05 -22.99 -5.07
N PRO A 249 -10.97 -23.71 -4.74
CA PRO A 249 -10.90 -24.43 -3.47
C PRO A 249 -11.06 -23.46 -2.29
N GLN A 250 -11.73 -23.90 -1.22
CA GLN A 250 -11.87 -23.12 0.00
C GLN A 250 -10.48 -22.78 0.58
N PRO A 251 -10.16 -21.49 0.81
CA PRO A 251 -8.93 -21.12 1.50
C PRO A 251 -8.94 -21.59 2.96
N PRO A 252 -7.76 -21.85 3.57
CA PRO A 252 -7.69 -22.14 4.98
C PRO A 252 -8.14 -20.93 5.81
N ARG A 253 -8.83 -21.18 6.92
CA ARG A 253 -9.14 -20.16 7.92
C ARG A 253 -7.94 -19.91 8.84
N PRO A 254 -7.83 -18.72 9.46
CA PRO A 254 -6.78 -18.46 10.42
C PRO A 254 -6.79 -19.45 11.59
N HIS A 255 -5.61 -19.92 11.97
CA HIS A 255 -5.41 -20.88 13.06
C HIS A 255 -4.19 -20.51 13.91
N ASP A 256 -4.11 -21.08 15.10
CA ASP A 256 -3.01 -20.84 16.04
C ASP A 256 -2.72 -19.33 16.22
N ARG A 257 -1.50 -18.90 15.90
CA ARG A 257 -1.03 -17.52 16.09
C ARG A 257 -1.62 -16.54 15.09
N GLU A 258 -2.15 -17.00 13.96
CA GLU A 258 -2.76 -16.13 12.95
C GLU A 258 -4.01 -15.43 13.52
N ARG A 259 -4.66 -16.03 14.52
CA ARG A 259 -5.85 -15.47 15.18
C ARG A 259 -5.55 -14.29 16.11
N ASN A 260 -4.29 -14.06 16.44
CA ASN A 260 -3.88 -12.94 17.29
C ASN A 260 -3.71 -11.63 16.53
N VAL A 261 -3.95 -11.62 15.21
CA VAL A 261 -3.86 -10.41 14.39
C VAL A 261 -5.11 -9.57 14.62
N VAL A 262 -4.89 -8.30 14.96
CA VAL A 262 -5.91 -7.27 15.05
C VAL A 262 -5.65 -6.27 13.92
N LEU A 263 -6.67 -6.00 13.11
CA LEU A 263 -6.60 -4.99 12.07
C LEU A 263 -7.45 -3.79 12.46
N THR A 264 -6.89 -2.61 12.27
CA THR A 264 -7.62 -1.34 12.30
C THR A 264 -7.46 -0.73 10.92
N LEU A 265 -8.58 -0.41 10.27
CA LEU A 265 -8.62 0.15 8.93
C LEU A 265 -9.30 1.52 9.00
N TRP A 266 -8.78 2.46 8.23
CA TRP A 266 -9.35 3.77 8.05
C TRP A 266 -9.55 4.02 6.56
N ASP A 267 -10.68 4.63 6.21
CA ASP A 267 -10.89 5.14 4.87
C ASP A 267 -10.07 6.43 4.67
N TRP A 268 -9.61 6.64 3.44
CA TRP A 268 -8.90 7.84 3.03
C TRP A 268 -8.92 7.97 1.50
N GLY A 269 -8.90 9.21 1.01
CA GLY A 269 -9.17 9.53 -0.39
C GLY A 269 -10.67 9.52 -0.71
N ASP A 270 -11.00 9.54 -1.99
CA ASP A 270 -12.36 9.49 -2.49
C ASP A 270 -12.58 8.42 -3.57
N GLY A 271 -13.79 8.33 -4.13
CA GLY A 271 -14.15 7.33 -5.15
C GLY A 271 -13.38 7.42 -6.47
N THR A 272 -12.53 8.41 -6.64
CA THR A 272 -11.67 8.66 -7.81
C THR A 272 -10.18 8.72 -7.46
N SER A 273 -9.82 8.67 -6.18
CA SER A 273 -8.43 8.65 -5.72
C SER A 273 -7.71 7.39 -6.21
N TYR A 274 -6.52 7.59 -6.78
CA TYR A 274 -5.61 6.52 -7.16
C TYR A 274 -4.45 6.53 -6.17
N VAL A 275 -4.69 5.88 -5.02
CA VAL A 275 -3.72 5.69 -3.93
C VAL A 275 -2.92 4.42 -4.16
N HIS A 276 -1.59 4.51 -4.10
CA HIS A 276 -0.73 3.34 -4.34
C HIS A 276 0.58 3.29 -3.53
N ASP A 277 0.96 4.37 -2.83
CA ASP A 277 2.09 4.37 -1.90
C ASP A 277 1.74 5.13 -0.61
N GLU A 278 2.35 4.72 0.50
CA GLU A 278 2.23 5.36 1.81
C GLU A 278 3.53 5.33 2.61
N VAL A 279 3.59 6.18 3.64
CA VAL A 279 4.65 6.17 4.66
C VAL A 279 4.09 6.49 6.04
N ALA A 280 4.49 5.70 7.02
CA ALA A 280 4.14 5.90 8.43
C ALA A 280 5.31 6.44 9.27
N SER A 281 6.56 6.21 8.87
CA SER A 281 7.74 6.74 9.58
C SER A 281 9.01 6.69 8.72
N ASP A 282 10.11 7.25 9.21
CA ASP A 282 11.43 7.06 8.59
C ASP A 282 11.81 5.58 8.70
N LYS A 283 12.11 4.93 7.57
CA LYS A 283 12.47 3.51 7.54
C LYS A 283 13.77 3.19 8.29
N ARG A 284 14.61 4.20 8.54
CA ARG A 284 15.88 4.07 9.29
C ARG A 284 15.66 4.13 10.80
N ASP A 285 14.60 4.81 11.24
CA ASP A 285 14.20 4.90 12.64
C ASP A 285 12.66 5.02 12.74
N PRO A 286 11.93 3.92 12.96
CA PRO A 286 10.48 3.93 12.99
C PRO A 286 9.90 4.68 14.21
N SER A 287 10.74 5.14 15.16
CA SER A 287 10.28 5.92 16.31
C SER A 287 10.06 7.40 15.99
N VAL A 288 10.54 7.89 14.84
CA VAL A 288 10.41 9.29 14.40
C VAL A 288 8.96 9.78 14.38
N ASN A 289 8.02 8.88 14.05
CA ASN A 289 6.60 9.20 13.92
C ASN A 289 5.72 8.19 14.67
N ALA A 290 6.17 7.74 15.83
CA ALA A 290 5.40 6.82 16.66
C ALA A 290 4.05 7.43 17.06
N GLY A 291 2.95 6.81 16.63
CA GLY A 291 1.58 7.31 16.86
C GLY A 291 1.23 8.58 16.07
N GLY A 292 2.05 8.98 15.11
CA GLY A 292 1.75 10.13 14.26
C GLY A 292 0.96 9.75 13.01
N ASP A 293 0.65 10.78 12.22
CA ASP A 293 -0.06 10.67 10.95
C ASP A 293 0.59 9.67 9.99
N VAL A 294 -0.25 8.96 9.23
CA VAL A 294 0.15 8.16 8.07
C VAL A 294 -0.14 8.95 6.80
N TYR A 295 0.83 8.98 5.88
CA TYR A 295 0.78 9.79 4.67
C TYR A 295 0.72 8.92 3.42
N GLY A 296 -0.32 9.08 2.62
CA GLY A 296 -0.53 8.44 1.33
C GLY A 296 -0.53 9.47 0.20
N VAL A 297 -0.44 9.01 -1.04
CA VAL A 297 -0.53 9.91 -2.20
C VAL A 297 -1.53 9.38 -3.20
N SER A 298 -2.40 10.27 -3.67
CA SER A 298 -3.31 9.98 -4.76
C SER A 298 -2.82 10.65 -6.05
N MET A 299 -2.47 9.82 -7.03
CA MET A 299 -1.91 10.31 -8.30
C MET A 299 -2.98 10.95 -9.18
N SER A 300 -4.23 10.49 -9.10
CA SER A 300 -5.33 10.89 -10.01
C SER A 300 -5.77 12.34 -9.82
N ASP A 301 -5.56 12.90 -8.64
CA ASP A 301 -6.11 14.18 -8.16
C ASP A 301 -5.07 15.01 -7.38
N ASP A 302 -3.78 14.66 -7.48
CA ASP A 302 -2.64 15.30 -6.79
C ASP A 302 -2.83 15.55 -5.28
N GLN A 303 -3.44 14.61 -4.57
CA GLN A 303 -3.64 14.74 -3.13
C GLN A 303 -2.53 14.06 -2.33
N LEU A 304 -2.06 14.74 -1.28
CA LEU A 304 -1.42 14.11 -0.13
C LEU A 304 -2.53 13.71 0.83
N LEU A 305 -2.72 12.41 1.05
CA LEU A 305 -3.71 11.87 1.96
C LEU A 305 -3.07 11.69 3.33
N ILE A 306 -3.80 12.05 4.39
CA ILE A 306 -3.31 12.06 5.76
C ILE A 306 -4.36 11.39 6.63
N VAL A 307 -3.97 10.34 7.35
CA VAL A 307 -4.78 9.68 8.37
C VAL A 307 -4.10 9.82 9.72
N ASP A 308 -4.80 10.37 10.69
CA ASP A 308 -4.40 10.35 12.09
C ASP A 308 -5.02 9.10 12.75
N PRO A 309 -4.20 8.06 13.05
CA PRO A 309 -4.70 6.82 13.64
C PRO A 309 -5.12 6.98 15.11
N GLU A 310 -4.67 8.03 15.81
CA GLU A 310 -5.00 8.28 17.22
C GLU A 310 -6.32 9.05 17.37
N THR A 311 -6.61 9.97 16.45
CA THR A 311 -7.88 10.72 16.46
C THR A 311 -8.94 10.15 15.52
N HIS A 312 -8.58 9.15 14.70
CA HIS A 312 -9.46 8.54 13.69
C HIS A 312 -10.03 9.58 12.72
N ALA A 313 -9.16 10.46 12.24
CA ALA A 313 -9.51 11.50 11.28
C ALA A 313 -8.69 11.33 9.99
N ALA A 314 -9.33 11.61 8.85
CA ALA A 314 -8.67 11.63 7.56
C ALA A 314 -8.89 12.97 6.86
N ARG A 315 -7.88 13.43 6.13
CA ARG A 315 -7.93 14.67 5.35
C ARG A 315 -6.97 14.59 4.17
N ASP A 316 -7.17 15.48 3.21
CA ASP A 316 -6.29 15.63 2.06
C ASP A 316 -5.72 17.05 1.95
N VAL A 317 -4.53 17.15 1.38
CA VAL A 317 -3.89 18.41 1.04
C VAL A 317 -3.39 18.35 -0.40
N ARG A 318 -3.84 19.31 -1.23
CA ARG A 318 -3.44 19.39 -2.64
C ARG A 318 -1.95 19.66 -2.76
N VAL A 319 -1.23 18.78 -3.43
CA VAL A 319 0.19 18.97 -3.75
C VAL A 319 0.33 20.01 -4.88
N PRO A 320 1.09 21.10 -4.67
CA PRO A 320 1.16 22.18 -5.65
C PRO A 320 2.13 21.89 -6.79
N VAL A 321 1.89 22.55 -7.92
CA VAL A 321 2.85 22.74 -9.02
C VAL A 321 3.33 24.19 -9.03
N TRP A 322 4.56 24.44 -9.47
CA TRP A 322 5.06 25.80 -9.65
C TRP A 322 4.55 26.41 -10.95
N ASP A 323 4.60 25.66 -12.06
CA ASP A 323 4.06 26.10 -13.35
C ASP A 323 2.56 25.76 -13.43
N PRO A 324 1.65 26.76 -13.39
CA PRO A 324 0.21 26.50 -13.45
C PRO A 324 -0.25 25.92 -14.79
N ASP A 325 0.57 26.05 -15.85
CA ASP A 325 0.33 25.45 -17.16
C ASP A 325 0.87 24.00 -17.25
N THR A 326 1.24 23.38 -16.12
CA THR A 326 1.65 21.97 -16.10
C THR A 326 0.49 21.07 -16.53
N GLU A 327 0.67 20.37 -17.64
CA GLU A 327 -0.37 19.49 -18.19
C GLU A 327 -0.61 18.27 -17.28
N SER A 328 -1.87 17.81 -17.17
CA SER A 328 -2.22 16.59 -16.46
C SER A 328 -1.46 15.37 -17.01
N TYR A 329 -1.08 14.44 -16.12
CA TYR A 329 -0.47 13.18 -16.52
C TYR A 329 -1.49 12.25 -17.19
N PHE A 330 -2.75 12.41 -16.83
CA PHE A 330 -3.87 11.66 -17.39
C PHE A 330 -4.48 12.43 -18.57
N PRO A 331 -4.97 11.73 -19.60
CA PRO A 331 -5.71 12.38 -20.68
C PRO A 331 -6.95 13.09 -20.13
N THR A 332 -7.05 14.41 -20.32
CA THR A 332 -8.20 15.22 -19.87
C THR A 332 -9.12 15.63 -21.02
N THR A 333 -8.88 15.10 -22.23
CA THR A 333 -9.73 15.32 -23.40
C THR A 333 -10.73 14.16 -23.54
N PRO A 334 -12.03 14.44 -23.74
CA PRO A 334 -13.04 13.41 -24.02
C PRO A 334 -12.77 12.62 -25.31
N GLY A 335 -13.48 11.50 -25.50
CA GLY A 335 -13.36 10.64 -26.69
C GLY A 335 -12.70 9.29 -26.44
N PHE A 336 -12.52 8.90 -25.18
CA PHE A 336 -12.31 7.51 -24.78
C PHE A 336 -13.63 6.74 -24.78
N GLU A 337 -13.56 5.41 -24.65
CA GLU A 337 -14.77 4.62 -24.46
C GLU A 337 -15.39 4.90 -23.08
N PRO A 338 -16.69 5.19 -22.97
CA PRO A 338 -17.31 5.58 -21.71
C PRO A 338 -17.04 4.58 -20.59
N SER A 339 -16.69 5.08 -19.40
CA SER A 339 -16.59 4.27 -18.19
C SER A 339 -17.93 3.59 -17.88
N ALA A 340 -17.87 2.36 -17.39
CA ALA A 340 -19.06 1.64 -16.93
C ALA A 340 -19.78 2.34 -15.77
N PHE A 341 -19.05 3.15 -15.00
CA PHE A 341 -19.53 3.84 -13.79
C PHE A 341 -19.66 5.35 -13.97
N TRP A 342 -18.70 5.98 -14.65
CA TRP A 342 -18.60 7.45 -14.78
C TRP A 342 -18.95 7.97 -16.17
N GLY A 343 -19.28 7.10 -17.12
CA GLY A 343 -19.56 7.51 -18.51
C GLY A 343 -18.38 8.27 -19.13
N ASP A 344 -18.67 9.44 -19.70
CA ASP A 344 -17.69 10.32 -20.36
C ASP A 344 -17.02 11.34 -19.42
N GLU A 345 -17.29 11.27 -18.11
CA GLU A 345 -16.74 12.20 -17.13
C GLU A 345 -15.20 12.09 -17.02
N ILE A 346 -14.52 13.24 -16.94
CA ILE A 346 -13.09 13.33 -16.69
C ILE A 346 -12.86 13.33 -15.18
N VAL A 347 -12.51 12.17 -14.63
CA VAL A 347 -12.28 11.97 -13.19
C VAL A 347 -10.81 11.95 -12.81
N LEU A 348 -9.89 11.71 -13.75
CA LEU A 348 -8.44 11.74 -13.50
C LEU A 348 -7.83 13.05 -14.01
N ASN A 349 -7.34 13.89 -13.11
CA ASN A 349 -6.67 15.15 -13.42
C ASN A 349 -5.55 15.47 -12.41
N GLY A 350 -4.34 14.96 -12.71
CA GLY A 350 -3.17 15.10 -11.85
C GLY A 350 -1.96 15.78 -12.53
N PRO A 351 -1.93 17.13 -12.62
CA PRO A 351 -0.75 17.91 -13.00
C PRO A 351 0.50 17.62 -12.15
N ALA A 352 0.42 17.58 -10.83
CA ALA A 352 1.55 17.26 -9.98
C ALA A 352 1.99 15.80 -10.13
N ASN A 353 1.10 14.90 -10.52
CA ASN A 353 1.40 13.49 -10.77
C ASN A 353 2.16 12.90 -9.57
N VAL A 354 1.59 13.07 -8.38
CA VAL A 354 2.27 12.78 -7.10
C VAL A 354 2.54 11.28 -6.99
N HIS A 355 3.69 10.92 -6.41
CA HIS A 355 4.08 9.54 -6.20
C HIS A 355 5.06 9.41 -5.03
N ASN A 356 4.99 8.27 -4.35
CA ASN A 356 5.94 7.77 -3.35
C ASN A 356 6.27 8.78 -2.25
N PRO A 357 5.50 8.81 -1.14
CA PRO A 357 5.90 9.52 0.04
C PRO A 357 6.98 8.74 0.80
N MET A 358 7.95 9.46 1.37
CA MET A 358 8.98 8.93 2.26
C MET A 358 9.27 9.93 3.37
N MET A 359 9.48 9.47 4.59
CA MET A 359 9.72 10.33 5.73
C MET A 359 11.22 10.41 6.05
N ASP A 360 11.68 11.60 6.44
CA ASP A 360 13.04 11.81 6.92
C ASP A 360 13.14 11.84 8.45
N GLN A 361 14.37 11.97 8.95
CA GLN A 361 14.68 11.90 10.39
C GLN A 361 14.07 13.04 11.22
N ALA A 362 13.51 14.06 10.58
CA ALA A 362 12.84 15.18 11.23
C ALA A 362 11.31 15.10 11.09
N GLY A 363 10.76 13.98 10.60
CA GLY A 363 9.33 13.78 10.40
C GLY A 363 8.77 14.48 9.14
N ARG A 364 9.63 15.04 8.28
CA ARG A 364 9.16 15.69 7.04
C ARG A 364 8.85 14.65 5.98
N VAL A 365 7.81 14.90 5.18
CA VAL A 365 7.32 13.95 4.18
C VAL A 365 7.79 14.39 2.79
N TRP A 366 8.71 13.63 2.21
CA TRP A 366 9.25 13.82 0.88
C TRP A 366 8.42 13.08 -0.15
N LEU A 367 8.09 13.75 -1.24
CA LEU A 367 7.30 13.21 -2.34
C LEU A 367 8.09 13.34 -3.64
N THR A 368 7.81 12.47 -4.61
CA THR A 368 8.07 12.81 -6.02
C THR A 368 6.83 13.44 -6.62
N SER A 369 7.01 14.61 -7.23
CA SER A 369 5.92 15.32 -7.91
C SER A 369 6.50 16.20 -9.02
N ARG A 370 5.75 16.37 -10.10
CA ARG A 370 6.02 17.40 -11.10
C ARG A 370 5.78 18.75 -10.46
N ILE A 371 6.75 19.65 -10.65
CA ILE A 371 6.59 21.06 -10.27
C ILE A 371 6.48 21.94 -11.52
N ARG A 372 6.83 21.38 -12.69
CA ARG A 372 6.86 22.05 -13.99
C ARG A 372 6.67 21.06 -15.13
N ASN A 373 6.37 21.59 -16.32
CA ASN A 373 6.31 20.80 -17.55
C ASN A 373 7.63 20.10 -17.88
N SER A 374 7.55 18.87 -18.41
CA SER A 374 8.71 17.99 -18.56
C SER A 374 9.81 18.52 -19.48
N ALA A 375 9.43 19.28 -20.50
CA ALA A 375 10.35 19.91 -21.46
C ALA A 375 11.11 21.13 -20.88
N ASN A 376 10.65 21.68 -19.76
CA ASN A 376 11.14 22.92 -19.17
C ASN A 376 12.27 22.68 -18.16
N ASN A 377 13.25 21.81 -18.47
CA ASN A 377 14.39 21.59 -17.57
C ASN A 377 15.28 22.84 -17.48
N PRO A 378 15.83 23.24 -16.32
CA PRO A 378 16.65 24.44 -16.20
C PRO A 378 17.91 24.43 -17.07
N ASP A 379 18.39 25.62 -17.48
CA ASP A 379 19.61 25.75 -18.29
C ASP A 379 20.84 25.14 -17.60
N TRP A 380 20.90 25.18 -16.27
CA TRP A 380 22.01 24.62 -15.51
C TRP A 380 22.04 23.07 -15.51
N CYS A 381 20.97 22.42 -16.01
CA CYS A 381 20.90 20.97 -16.27
C CYS A 381 21.37 20.57 -17.68
N ARG A 382 21.41 21.54 -18.60
CA ARG A 382 21.60 21.30 -20.04
C ARG A 382 23.06 21.48 -20.46
N GLU A 383 23.33 21.10 -21.69
CA GLU A 383 24.62 21.34 -22.33
C GLU A 383 24.95 22.86 -22.33
N GLY A 384 26.22 23.19 -22.09
CA GLY A 384 26.67 24.58 -21.95
C GLY A 384 26.67 25.10 -20.50
N SER A 385 26.06 24.37 -19.56
CA SER A 385 26.08 24.69 -18.13
C SER A 385 27.49 24.62 -17.51
N SER A 386 27.72 25.41 -16.45
CA SER A 386 28.92 25.29 -15.61
C SER A 386 28.86 24.11 -14.64
N ASN A 387 27.66 23.55 -14.39
CA ASN A 387 27.42 22.42 -13.48
C ASN A 387 28.26 21.19 -13.92
N PRO A 388 29.08 20.60 -13.04
CA PRO A 388 29.96 19.49 -13.39
C PRO A 388 29.20 18.25 -13.88
N TYR A 389 28.02 17.97 -13.33
CA TYR A 389 27.19 16.85 -13.75
C TYR A 389 26.56 17.10 -15.12
N ALA A 390 26.08 18.31 -15.40
CA ALA A 390 25.54 18.67 -16.72
C ALA A 390 26.62 18.66 -17.81
N LYS A 391 27.86 19.04 -17.50
CA LYS A 391 29.00 18.88 -18.42
C LYS A 391 29.27 17.42 -18.77
N TYR A 392 29.04 16.50 -17.82
CA TYR A 392 29.29 15.08 -18.02
C TYR A 392 28.09 14.34 -18.63
N ALA A 393 26.86 14.63 -18.22
CA ALA A 393 25.64 14.00 -18.70
C ALA A 393 24.50 15.03 -18.69
N PRO A 394 24.38 15.88 -19.74
CA PRO A 394 23.34 16.91 -19.78
C PRO A 394 21.94 16.28 -19.88
N ILE A 395 20.97 16.89 -19.21
CA ILE A 395 19.58 16.42 -19.18
C ILE A 395 18.67 17.54 -19.70
N ASN A 396 18.00 17.27 -20.83
CA ASN A 396 17.16 18.28 -21.50
C ASN A 396 15.71 18.28 -21.02
N PHE A 397 15.25 17.19 -20.42
CA PHE A 397 13.88 17.01 -19.94
C PHE A 397 13.87 16.16 -18.68
N SER A 398 12.92 16.41 -17.79
CA SER A 398 12.71 15.67 -16.55
C SER A 398 11.24 15.34 -16.38
N GLY A 399 10.91 14.14 -15.91
CA GLY A 399 9.52 13.74 -15.60
C GLY A 399 9.01 14.42 -14.33
N ARG A 400 8.91 13.67 -13.23
CA ARG A 400 8.69 14.24 -11.89
C ARG A 400 9.98 14.85 -11.33
N GLN A 401 9.83 15.80 -10.43
CA GLN A 401 10.87 16.34 -9.56
C GLN A 401 10.57 15.90 -8.11
N ALA A 402 11.02 16.64 -7.10
CA ALA A 402 10.76 16.32 -5.70
C ALA A 402 10.01 17.46 -5.00
N SER A 403 9.30 17.13 -3.93
CA SER A 403 8.73 18.10 -2.99
C SER A 403 8.82 17.58 -1.56
N VAL A 404 8.71 18.49 -0.60
CA VAL A 404 8.74 18.18 0.84
C VAL A 404 7.55 18.85 1.50
N PHE A 405 6.67 18.07 2.10
CA PHE A 405 5.64 18.54 2.99
C PHE A 405 6.19 18.63 4.42
N HIS A 406 5.91 19.75 5.10
CA HIS A 406 6.31 19.99 6.49
C HIS A 406 5.08 19.90 7.39
N PRO A 407 4.88 18.79 8.13
CA PRO A 407 3.66 18.60 8.94
C PRO A 407 3.36 19.73 9.91
N ASP A 408 4.39 20.31 10.55
CA ASP A 408 4.24 21.39 11.54
C ASP A 408 3.60 22.68 10.98
N THR A 409 3.76 22.95 9.68
CA THR A 409 3.30 24.18 9.03
C THR A 409 2.32 23.94 7.90
N GLU A 410 2.16 22.68 7.48
CA GLU A 410 1.39 22.25 6.31
C GLU A 410 1.84 22.90 4.99
N GLU A 411 3.11 23.31 4.91
CA GLU A 411 3.67 23.95 3.72
C GLU A 411 4.45 22.96 2.86
N PHE A 412 4.51 23.24 1.56
CA PHE A 412 5.34 22.49 0.60
C PHE A 412 6.60 23.25 0.21
N THR A 413 7.73 22.56 0.24
CA THR A 413 8.97 22.97 -0.44
C THR A 413 9.10 22.21 -1.75
N LEU A 414 9.05 22.92 -2.88
CA LEU A 414 9.22 22.34 -4.21
C LEU A 414 10.70 22.34 -4.62
N VAL A 415 11.23 21.19 -5.04
CA VAL A 415 12.65 20.97 -5.29
C VAL A 415 12.89 20.67 -6.77
N ASP A 416 13.55 21.59 -7.47
CA ASP A 416 13.80 21.46 -8.90
C ASP A 416 15.00 20.54 -9.19
N THR A 417 14.72 19.26 -9.47
CA THR A 417 15.72 18.28 -9.88
C THR A 417 15.94 18.30 -11.39
N CYS A 418 17.19 18.11 -11.83
CA CYS A 418 17.52 17.97 -13.26
C CYS A 418 17.06 16.65 -13.86
N PHE A 419 17.03 15.60 -13.05
CA PHE A 419 16.71 14.23 -13.43
C PHE A 419 15.26 13.89 -13.03
N GLY A 420 14.66 12.96 -13.78
CA GLY A 420 13.33 12.44 -13.45
C GLY A 420 13.34 11.60 -12.18
N THR A 421 12.30 11.74 -11.36
CA THR A 421 12.11 10.99 -10.11
C THR A 421 10.91 10.05 -10.18
N HIS A 422 10.89 9.00 -9.34
CA HIS A 422 9.76 8.09 -9.19
C HIS A 422 9.63 7.54 -7.76
N HIS A 423 10.45 6.57 -7.37
CA HIS A 423 10.60 6.21 -5.95
C HIS A 423 11.83 6.90 -5.39
N LEU A 424 11.76 7.30 -4.14
CA LEU A 424 12.87 7.87 -3.40
C LEU A 424 13.20 7.01 -2.18
N GLN A 425 14.46 7.03 -1.75
CA GLN A 425 14.88 6.32 -0.54
C GLN A 425 16.07 7.04 0.10
N PHE A 426 16.01 7.20 1.42
CA PHE A 426 17.13 7.72 2.21
C PHE A 426 18.24 6.69 2.36
N GLY A 427 19.47 7.13 2.13
CA GLY A 427 20.67 6.41 2.51
C GLY A 427 20.95 6.50 4.01
N GLU A 428 21.67 5.51 4.51
CA GLU A 428 22.19 5.47 5.89
C GLU A 428 23.58 6.12 5.95
N ASP A 429 23.67 7.40 5.56
CA ASP A 429 24.89 8.20 5.61
C ASP A 429 24.70 9.49 6.42
N SER A 430 25.81 10.17 6.73
CA SER A 430 25.80 11.40 7.52
C SER A 430 25.16 12.59 6.79
N ASP A 431 25.02 12.50 5.47
CA ASP A 431 24.48 13.55 4.61
C ASP A 431 22.96 13.44 4.43
N ASN A 432 22.36 12.34 4.92
CA ASN A 432 20.98 11.95 4.64
C ASN A 432 20.71 12.00 3.13
N THR A 433 21.60 11.39 2.35
CA THR A 433 21.49 11.37 0.90
C THR A 433 20.19 10.71 0.48
N LEU A 434 19.43 11.37 -0.37
CA LEU A 434 18.17 10.86 -0.90
C LEU A 434 18.38 10.44 -2.35
N TYR A 435 18.24 9.14 -2.61
CA TYR A 435 18.42 8.53 -3.93
C TYR A 435 17.08 8.37 -4.62
N PHE A 436 17.08 8.52 -5.95
CA PHE A 436 15.87 8.45 -6.76
C PHE A 436 15.99 7.40 -7.86
N SER A 437 14.91 6.65 -8.08
CA SER A 437 14.62 6.03 -9.37
C SER A 437 13.84 7.01 -10.27
N GLY A 438 13.53 6.63 -11.51
CA GLY A 438 12.61 7.39 -12.38
C GLY A 438 13.23 8.02 -13.63
N ASP A 439 14.55 8.03 -13.75
CA ASP A 439 15.25 8.27 -15.02
C ASP A 439 16.02 7.01 -15.42
N SER A 440 15.78 6.50 -16.62
CA SER A 440 16.46 5.28 -17.09
C SER A 440 17.90 5.53 -17.51
N ARG A 441 18.30 6.80 -17.72
CA ARG A 441 19.60 7.18 -18.27
C ARG A 441 20.58 7.63 -17.19
N VAL A 442 20.09 8.01 -16.01
CA VAL A 442 20.89 8.50 -14.89
C VAL A 442 20.34 8.02 -13.56
N ILE A 443 21.20 7.86 -12.57
CA ILE A 443 20.82 7.74 -11.16
C ILE A 443 21.09 9.11 -10.52
N GLY A 444 20.05 9.73 -9.98
CA GLY A 444 20.11 11.03 -9.33
C GLY A 444 19.99 10.94 -7.81
N TRP A 445 20.55 11.92 -7.11
CA TRP A 445 20.48 12.03 -5.65
C TRP A 445 20.46 13.48 -5.17
N LEU A 446 19.99 13.68 -3.94
CA LEU A 446 20.01 14.95 -3.20
C LEU A 446 20.72 14.79 -1.87
N ASN A 447 21.63 15.70 -1.53
CA ASN A 447 22.11 15.89 -0.15
C ASN A 447 21.10 16.77 0.59
N THR A 448 20.30 16.17 1.47
CA THR A 448 19.19 16.89 2.12
C THR A 448 19.68 17.85 3.19
N ASN A 449 20.84 17.61 3.81
CA ASN A 449 21.49 18.56 4.72
C ASN A 449 21.89 19.85 3.99
N VAL A 450 22.44 19.77 2.77
CA VAL A 450 22.78 20.95 1.96
C VAL A 450 21.52 21.69 1.50
N LEU A 451 20.50 20.93 1.09
CA LEU A 451 19.24 21.49 0.61
C LEU A 451 18.49 22.27 1.71
N LEU A 452 18.40 21.68 2.90
CA LEU A 452 17.57 22.19 4.00
C LEU A 452 18.37 22.93 5.09
N GLY A 453 19.69 22.83 5.12
CA GLY A 453 20.58 23.36 6.17
C GLY A 453 20.84 24.88 6.17
N GLY A 454 19.83 25.69 5.87
CA GLY A 454 19.90 27.16 5.95
C GLY A 454 19.30 27.76 7.22
N PRO A 455 19.33 29.11 7.39
CA PRO A 455 18.55 29.76 8.44
C PRO A 455 17.07 29.36 8.32
N PRO A 456 16.34 29.19 9.44
CA PRO A 456 14.90 28.89 9.45
C PRO A 456 14.12 30.12 8.95
N ALA A 457 14.16 30.34 7.65
CA ALA A 457 13.16 31.09 6.93
C ALA A 457 12.33 30.06 6.17
N PRO A 458 11.02 30.29 5.94
CA PRO A 458 10.24 29.47 5.04
C PRO A 458 11.03 29.36 3.73
N LEU A 459 11.38 28.13 3.33
CA LEU A 459 12.11 27.91 2.08
C LEU A 459 11.27 28.36 0.87
N VAL A 460 9.97 28.52 1.08
CA VAL A 460 9.01 29.11 0.16
C VAL A 460 8.14 30.07 0.95
N GLU A 461 8.38 31.38 0.86
CA GLU A 461 7.30 32.33 1.18
C GLU A 461 6.26 32.17 0.06
N MET A 462 5.01 31.91 0.41
CA MET A 462 3.91 31.74 -0.54
C MET A 462 3.89 32.87 -1.58
N VAL A 463 4.27 32.55 -2.82
CA VAL A 463 3.80 33.27 -4.00
C VAL A 463 3.38 32.21 -5.01
N ARG A 464 2.07 32.13 -5.23
CA ARG A 464 1.37 31.18 -6.10
C ARG A 464 1.85 31.10 -7.57
N ASP A 465 2.81 31.94 -7.97
CA ASP A 465 3.36 32.02 -9.32
C ASP A 465 4.91 32.14 -9.37
N GLN A 466 5.60 32.11 -8.22
CA GLN A 466 7.05 32.29 -8.16
C GLN A 466 7.66 31.43 -7.05
N ALA A 467 8.12 30.22 -7.35
CA ALA A 467 9.09 29.57 -6.48
C ALA A 467 10.32 30.50 -6.38
N PRO A 468 10.73 30.95 -5.17
CA PRO A 468 11.73 31.98 -5.04
C PRO A 468 13.11 31.45 -5.45
N ALA A 469 13.84 32.26 -6.22
CA ALA A 469 15.21 32.01 -6.73
C ALA A 469 16.24 31.50 -5.69
N ARG A 470 15.95 31.61 -4.38
CA ARG A 470 16.81 31.13 -3.28
C ARG A 470 16.84 29.60 -3.15
N LEU A 471 15.76 28.89 -3.49
CA LEU A 471 15.77 27.43 -3.47
C LEU A 471 16.53 26.86 -4.66
N THR A 472 16.53 27.55 -5.80
CA THR A 472 17.22 27.11 -7.02
C THR A 472 18.71 26.89 -6.80
N ASP A 473 19.40 27.84 -6.14
CA ASP A 473 20.84 27.71 -5.87
C ASP A 473 21.14 26.52 -4.93
N ARG A 474 20.30 26.31 -3.91
CA ARG A 474 20.47 25.18 -2.98
C ARG A 474 20.14 23.85 -3.65
N ALA A 475 19.08 23.79 -4.44
CA ALA A 475 18.74 22.61 -5.22
C ALA A 475 19.87 22.27 -6.18
N GLN A 476 20.43 23.24 -6.89
CA GLN A 476 21.57 23.05 -7.78
C GLN A 476 22.81 22.54 -7.03
N ALA A 477 23.08 23.07 -5.83
CA ALA A 477 24.23 22.66 -5.02
C ALA A 477 24.06 21.30 -4.33
N ALA A 478 22.83 20.94 -3.94
CA ALA A 478 22.52 19.72 -3.21
C ALA A 478 22.45 18.48 -4.10
N GLN A 479 22.22 18.64 -5.40
CA GLN A 479 21.94 17.52 -6.28
C GLN A 479 23.14 17.05 -7.10
N GLY A 480 23.16 15.76 -7.40
CA GLY A 480 24.09 15.13 -8.32
C GLY A 480 23.43 14.02 -9.11
N TRP A 481 24.04 13.63 -10.22
CA TRP A 481 23.60 12.48 -11.00
C TRP A 481 24.75 11.83 -11.75
N CYS A 482 24.61 10.54 -12.01
CA CYS A 482 25.57 9.73 -12.76
C CYS A 482 24.84 8.98 -13.87
N PRO A 483 25.34 8.90 -15.11
CA PRO A 483 24.70 8.11 -16.15
C PRO A 483 24.75 6.61 -15.81
N THR A 484 23.69 5.89 -16.18
CA THR A 484 23.55 4.43 -15.98
C THR A 484 24.40 3.68 -17.00
N VAL A 485 25.72 3.70 -16.82
CA VAL A 485 26.68 3.07 -17.74
C VAL A 485 27.29 1.83 -17.09
N ILE A 486 27.21 0.71 -17.81
CA ILE A 486 27.88 -0.55 -17.48
C ILE A 486 29.22 -0.59 -18.17
N ASP A 487 30.27 -0.84 -17.40
CA ASP A 487 31.63 -1.16 -17.87
C ASP A 487 31.62 -2.48 -18.65
N THR A 488 31.23 -2.41 -19.91
CA THR A 488 31.02 -3.59 -20.77
C THR A 488 32.33 -4.03 -21.40
N ASN A 489 33.28 -3.11 -21.56
CA ASN A 489 34.60 -3.41 -22.10
C ASN A 489 35.56 -3.95 -21.01
N GLY A 490 35.22 -3.78 -19.73
CA GLY A 490 35.93 -4.35 -18.58
C GLY A 490 37.22 -3.61 -18.20
N ASP A 491 37.36 -2.33 -18.56
CA ASP A 491 38.58 -1.56 -18.31
C ASP A 491 38.60 -0.84 -16.94
N GLY A 492 37.49 -0.91 -16.19
CA GLY A 492 37.31 -0.30 -14.88
C GLY A 492 37.08 1.21 -14.91
N ARG A 493 36.78 1.81 -16.07
CA ARG A 493 36.62 3.26 -16.26
C ARG A 493 35.46 3.57 -17.20
N ILE A 494 34.51 4.36 -16.69
CA ILE A 494 33.43 4.90 -17.52
C ILE A 494 34.01 5.86 -18.56
N THR A 495 34.06 5.42 -19.82
CA THR A 495 34.73 6.14 -20.91
C THR A 495 33.76 6.48 -22.05
N LYS A 496 33.77 7.75 -22.48
CA LYS A 496 33.02 8.20 -23.65
C LYS A 496 33.83 7.99 -24.94
N PRO A 497 33.17 7.69 -26.08
CA PRO A 497 31.74 7.41 -26.22
C PRO A 497 31.39 6.01 -25.67
N TRP A 498 30.14 5.83 -25.24
CA TRP A 498 29.56 4.53 -24.89
C TRP A 498 28.52 4.12 -25.93
N ASN A 499 28.21 2.83 -25.97
CA ASN A 499 27.07 2.29 -26.68
C ASN A 499 25.76 2.88 -26.12
N ALA A 500 24.86 3.28 -27.02
CA ALA A 500 23.55 3.82 -26.66
C ALA A 500 22.47 3.32 -27.64
N GLY A 501 21.25 3.13 -27.13
CA GLY A 501 20.09 2.68 -27.93
C GLY A 501 20.08 1.17 -28.19
N ARG A 502 19.21 0.71 -29.09
CA ARG A 502 18.97 -0.73 -29.36
C ARG A 502 19.76 -1.29 -30.56
N GLY A 503 20.86 -0.63 -30.94
CA GLY A 503 21.68 -1.00 -32.09
C GLY A 503 22.68 -2.13 -31.83
N LEU A 504 23.49 -2.47 -32.83
CA LEU A 504 24.67 -3.31 -32.63
C LEU A 504 25.62 -2.61 -31.67
N MET A 505 25.95 -3.26 -30.56
CA MET A 505 26.86 -2.73 -29.55
C MET A 505 28.31 -3.00 -29.95
N ASP A 506 29.18 -1.99 -29.85
CA ASP A 506 30.63 -2.16 -29.97
C ASP A 506 31.16 -2.79 -28.68
N PRO A 507 31.73 -4.01 -28.71
CA PRO A 507 32.22 -4.68 -27.51
C PRO A 507 33.41 -3.96 -26.84
N ASN A 508 34.02 -2.97 -27.49
CA ASN A 508 35.13 -2.19 -26.92
C ASN A 508 34.66 -0.92 -26.18
N LEU A 509 33.37 -0.62 -26.21
CA LEU A 509 32.78 0.53 -25.53
C LEU A 509 31.94 0.07 -24.34
N ASP A 510 31.83 0.94 -23.34
CA ASP A 510 30.85 0.78 -22.28
C ASP A 510 29.42 0.83 -22.83
N THR A 511 28.44 0.37 -22.06
CA THR A 511 27.05 0.36 -22.50
C THR A 511 26.19 1.15 -21.54
N GLN A 512 25.55 2.20 -22.06
CA GLN A 512 24.51 2.90 -21.32
C GLN A 512 23.23 2.06 -21.33
N LEU A 513 22.69 1.82 -20.14
CA LEU A 513 21.33 1.31 -19.99
C LEU A 513 20.36 2.37 -20.51
N THR A 514 19.57 1.98 -21.49
CA THR A 514 18.44 2.78 -21.95
C THR A 514 17.17 1.97 -21.65
N GLY A 515 16.22 2.58 -20.95
CA GLY A 515 14.91 1.99 -20.66
C GLY A 515 14.14 1.56 -21.91
#